data_AF-A0A6U9QRR0-F1
#
_entry.id   AF-A0A6U9QRR0-F1
#
_cell.length_a   1.000
_cell.length_b   1.000
_cell.length_c   1.000
_cell.angle_alpha   90.00
_cell.angle_beta   90.00
_cell.angle_gamma   90.00
#
_symmetry.space_group_name_H-M   'P 1'
#
loop_
_entity.id
_entity.type
_entity.pdbx_description
1 polymer ?
#
loop_
_entity_poly.entity_id
_entity_poly.type
_entity_poly.pdbx_seq_one_letter_code
_entity_poly.pdbx_strand_id
1 'polypeptide(L)'
;MAGKVQLPCHRITRRTWLRTTLATDVAWKWGEKTTLAAEKGERVKWRGISPGEVRDILEKDIEIGQYFVTGKLTQEIFEDNCRFVDPTNDVVGLKRYLSALNILFDPLNSSVNLLGIQLIDDSTIVADYEAQGVLQLPWRPLVKPYRGHIVYNLNKDGLVQKQEQTWDISALDALLETFTPGPRMESRS
;
A
#
# COMPACT_ATOMS: atom_id res chain seq x y z
N MET A 1 -48.36 21.73 -53.68
CA MET A 1 -47.84 21.33 -52.35
C MET A 1 -48.35 19.93 -52.06
N ALA A 2 -47.42 19.01 -51.75
CA ALA A 2 -47.58 17.55 -51.67
C ALA A 2 -48.73 17.10 -50.75
N GLY A 3 -49.53 16.06 -51.01
CA GLY A 3 -49.23 14.80 -51.70
C GLY A 3 -49.06 13.67 -50.69
N LYS A 4 -50.13 13.29 -49.96
CA LYS A 4 -50.13 12.14 -49.04
C LYS A 4 -50.27 10.84 -49.85
N VAL A 5 -49.30 9.93 -49.72
CA VAL A 5 -49.38 8.57 -50.23
C VAL A 5 -49.14 7.61 -49.06
N GLN A 6 -50.14 6.75 -48.82
CA GLN A 6 -50.12 5.67 -47.86
C GLN A 6 -49.62 4.40 -48.56
N LEU A 7 -48.66 3.70 -47.95
CA LEU A 7 -48.16 2.39 -48.42
C LEU A 7 -48.46 1.27 -47.40
N PRO A 8 -48.70 0.04 -47.87
CA PRO A 8 -49.35 -1.01 -47.09
C PRO A 8 -48.41 -1.89 -46.26
N CYS A 9 -49.00 -2.46 -45.20
CA CYS A 9 -48.49 -3.50 -44.33
C CYS A 9 -48.19 -4.79 -45.11
N HIS A 10 -46.96 -5.32 -45.00
CA HIS A 10 -46.61 -6.67 -45.43
C HIS A 10 -45.92 -7.45 -44.31
N ARG A 11 -46.51 -8.62 -44.07
CA ARG A 11 -46.17 -9.69 -43.15
C ARG A 11 -44.85 -10.33 -43.56
N ILE A 12 -43.87 -10.43 -42.65
CA ILE A 12 -42.67 -11.24 -42.86
C ILE A 12 -42.55 -12.28 -41.74
N THR A 13 -42.86 -13.51 -42.12
CA THR A 13 -42.50 -14.77 -41.46
C THR A 13 -40.99 -14.89 -41.34
N ARG A 14 -40.47 -15.20 -40.14
CA ARG A 14 -39.07 -15.65 -39.97
C ARG A 14 -39.02 -17.09 -39.49
N ARG A 15 -38.22 -17.84 -40.24
CA ARG A 15 -37.94 -19.27 -40.19
C ARG A 15 -37.21 -19.67 -38.92
N THR A 16 -37.57 -20.83 -38.41
CA THR A 16 -36.81 -21.67 -37.50
C THR A 16 -35.46 -22.04 -38.13
N TRP A 17 -34.37 -21.83 -37.40
CA TRP A 17 -33.11 -22.55 -37.62
C TRP A 17 -32.53 -22.96 -36.27
N LEU A 18 -32.45 -24.28 -36.09
CA LEU A 18 -31.65 -24.97 -35.10
C LEU A 18 -30.18 -24.53 -35.23
N ARG A 19 -29.55 -24.17 -34.11
CA ARG A 19 -28.09 -24.15 -33.97
C ARG A 19 -27.70 -24.97 -32.75
N THR A 20 -27.41 -26.23 -33.03
CA THR A 20 -26.24 -27.01 -32.61
C THR A 20 -25.42 -26.39 -31.47
N THR A 21 -25.57 -26.99 -30.29
CA THR A 21 -24.58 -27.01 -29.21
C THR A 21 -23.26 -27.57 -29.74
N LEU A 22 -22.13 -26.96 -29.33
CA LEU A 22 -20.76 -27.52 -29.22
C LEU A 22 -19.74 -26.38 -29.38
N ALA A 23 -19.67 -25.45 -28.42
CA ALA A 23 -18.52 -24.52 -28.28
C ALA A 23 -18.48 -23.76 -26.94
N THR A 24 -19.10 -24.23 -25.85
CA THR A 24 -19.23 -23.41 -24.62
C THR A 24 -18.50 -23.94 -23.39
N ASP A 25 -17.89 -25.14 -23.43
CA ASP A 25 -17.46 -25.77 -22.18
C ASP A 25 -16.01 -25.50 -21.77
N VAL A 26 -15.23 -24.76 -22.58
CA VAL A 26 -13.83 -24.41 -22.26
C VAL A 26 -13.65 -22.93 -21.86
N ALA A 27 -14.56 -22.04 -22.29
CA ALA A 27 -14.50 -20.62 -21.95
C ALA A 27 -15.06 -20.30 -20.55
N TRP A 28 -15.99 -21.13 -20.03
CA TRP A 28 -16.59 -20.90 -18.71
C TRP A 28 -15.61 -21.17 -17.55
N LYS A 29 -14.75 -22.18 -17.67
CA LYS A 29 -13.77 -22.54 -16.63
C LYS A 29 -12.61 -21.55 -16.47
N TRP A 30 -12.34 -20.72 -17.47
CA TRP A 30 -11.30 -19.67 -17.40
C TRP A 30 -11.83 -18.34 -16.84
N GLY A 31 -13.13 -18.07 -16.99
CA GLY A 31 -13.79 -16.87 -16.46
C GLY A 31 -14.08 -16.94 -14.95
N GLU A 32 -14.41 -18.12 -14.42
CA GLU A 32 -14.70 -18.25 -12.98
C GLU A 32 -13.43 -18.15 -12.11
N LYS A 33 -12.29 -18.71 -12.55
CA LYS A 33 -11.02 -18.59 -11.79
C LYS A 33 -10.46 -17.17 -11.78
N THR A 34 -10.65 -16.41 -12.85
CA THR A 34 -10.21 -15.00 -12.91
C THR A 34 -11.11 -14.09 -12.07
N THR A 35 -12.40 -14.42 -11.94
CA THR A 35 -13.35 -13.66 -11.10
C THR A 35 -13.14 -13.95 -9.60
N LEU A 36 -12.83 -15.20 -9.22
CA LEU A 36 -12.55 -15.58 -7.82
C LEU A 36 -11.21 -15.06 -7.27
N ALA A 37 -10.20 -14.80 -8.12
CA ALA A 37 -8.95 -14.17 -7.70
C ALA A 37 -9.12 -12.65 -7.45
N ALA A 38 -10.00 -12.00 -8.22
CA ALA A 38 -10.34 -10.59 -8.04
C ALA A 38 -11.10 -10.33 -6.73
N GLU A 39 -11.82 -11.32 -6.21
CA GLU A 39 -12.51 -11.24 -4.91
C GLU A 39 -11.56 -11.32 -3.70
N LYS A 40 -10.26 -11.61 -3.89
CA LYS A 40 -9.24 -11.64 -2.81
C LYS A 40 -8.26 -10.47 -2.79
N GLY A 41 -8.34 -9.53 -3.73
CA GLY A 41 -7.58 -8.28 -3.69
C GLY A 41 -6.07 -8.47 -3.45
N GLU A 42 -5.46 -9.44 -4.14
CA GLU A 42 -4.03 -9.73 -4.06
C GLU A 42 -3.35 -9.11 -5.29
N ARG A 43 -2.52 -8.08 -5.05
CA ARG A 43 -1.82 -7.34 -6.11
C ARG A 43 -0.74 -8.22 -6.72
N VAL A 44 -0.57 -8.15 -8.04
CA VAL A 44 0.49 -8.88 -8.73
C VAL A 44 1.85 -8.27 -8.37
N LYS A 45 2.73 -9.07 -7.77
CA LYS A 45 4.08 -8.64 -7.35
C LYS A 45 5.02 -8.48 -8.54
N TRP A 46 5.83 -7.43 -8.52
CA TRP A 46 6.81 -7.13 -9.56
C TRP A 46 8.11 -7.89 -9.28
N ARG A 47 8.20 -9.10 -9.84
CA ARG A 47 9.39 -9.94 -9.70
C ARG A 47 10.39 -9.67 -10.82
N GLY A 48 11.68 -9.80 -10.52
CA GLY A 48 12.76 -9.67 -11.50
C GLY A 48 13.09 -8.22 -11.92
N ILE A 49 12.57 -7.23 -11.20
CA ILE A 49 13.08 -5.86 -11.26
C ILE A 49 14.45 -5.79 -10.56
N SER A 50 15.33 -4.92 -11.04
CA SER A 50 16.68 -4.79 -10.48
C SER A 50 16.64 -4.14 -9.08
N PRO A 51 17.61 -4.43 -8.20
CA PRO A 51 17.72 -3.76 -6.91
C PRO A 51 17.82 -2.23 -7.02
N GLY A 52 18.44 -1.73 -8.10
CA GLY A 52 18.49 -0.30 -8.41
C GLY A 52 17.11 0.29 -8.71
N GLU A 53 16.26 -0.41 -9.45
CA GLU A 53 14.88 0.02 -9.69
C GLU A 53 14.04 -0.02 -8.41
N VAL A 54 14.24 -1.03 -7.55
CA VAL A 54 13.58 -1.09 -6.23
C VAL A 54 13.97 0.13 -5.38
N ARG A 55 15.26 0.48 -5.36
CA ARG A 55 15.76 1.69 -4.68
C ARG A 55 15.06 2.95 -5.21
N ASP A 56 14.97 3.12 -6.54
CA ASP A 56 14.37 4.31 -7.15
C ASP A 56 12.86 4.42 -6.86
N ILE A 57 12.18 3.29 -6.70
CA ILE A 57 10.78 3.24 -6.28
C ILE A 57 10.67 3.65 -4.80
N LEU A 58 11.51 3.08 -3.93
CA LEU A 58 11.53 3.42 -2.51
C LEU A 58 11.87 4.91 -2.29
N GLU A 59 12.81 5.46 -3.05
CA GLU A 59 13.15 6.88 -3.03
C GLU A 59 11.92 7.75 -3.28
N LYS A 60 11.17 7.46 -4.36
CA LYS A 60 9.94 8.19 -4.71
C LYS A 60 8.85 8.00 -3.67
N ASP A 61 8.68 6.79 -3.15
CA ASP A 61 7.68 6.50 -2.11
C ASP A 61 7.97 7.30 -0.83
N ILE A 62 9.23 7.52 -0.48
CA ILE A 62 9.62 8.33 0.68
C ILE A 62 9.51 9.81 0.36
N GLU A 63 10.22 10.29 -0.65
CA GLU A 63 10.41 11.72 -0.92
C GLU A 63 9.12 12.37 -1.44
N ILE A 64 8.44 11.74 -2.39
CA ILE A 64 7.23 12.27 -3.02
C ILE A 64 5.98 11.70 -2.34
N GLY A 65 5.97 10.39 -2.11
CA GLY A 65 4.84 9.66 -1.54
C GLY A 65 4.66 9.92 -0.05
N GLN A 66 5.73 10.26 0.67
CA GLN A 66 5.72 10.48 2.12
C GLN A 66 5.13 9.26 2.86
N TYR A 67 5.46 8.05 2.41
CA TYR A 67 4.67 6.86 2.74
C TYR A 67 4.58 6.54 4.24
N PHE A 68 5.56 6.93 5.07
CA PHE A 68 5.46 6.73 6.52
C PHE A 68 4.28 7.48 7.15
N VAL A 69 3.88 8.60 6.57
CA VAL A 69 2.81 9.44 7.12
C VAL A 69 1.55 9.41 6.26
N THR A 70 1.63 8.99 4.99
CA THR A 70 0.48 8.87 4.09
C THR A 70 -0.01 7.43 3.89
N GLY A 71 0.82 6.44 4.19
CA GLY A 71 0.60 5.02 3.86
C GLY A 71 0.63 4.71 2.35
N LYS A 72 1.02 5.66 1.50
CA LYS A 72 1.08 5.48 0.03
C LYS A 72 2.39 4.80 -0.38
N LEU A 73 2.48 3.51 -0.12
CA LEU A 73 3.61 2.66 -0.48
C LEU A 73 3.31 1.88 -1.77
N THR A 74 4.31 1.70 -2.63
CA THR A 74 4.25 0.78 -3.78
C THR A 74 4.27 -0.66 -3.28
N GLN A 75 3.10 -1.29 -3.16
CA GLN A 75 2.93 -2.60 -2.52
C GLN A 75 3.46 -3.77 -3.36
N GLU A 76 3.62 -3.54 -4.66
CA GLU A 76 3.99 -4.55 -5.65
C GLU A 76 5.47 -4.98 -5.52
N ILE A 77 6.32 -4.15 -4.89
CA ILE A 77 7.74 -4.45 -4.62
C ILE A 77 7.98 -5.11 -3.25
N PHE A 78 6.94 -5.29 -2.43
CA PHE A 78 7.04 -5.92 -1.10
C PHE A 78 6.43 -7.31 -1.09
N GLU A 79 6.99 -8.23 -0.30
CA GLU A 79 6.30 -9.48 0.03
C GLU A 79 5.04 -9.20 0.86
N ASP A 80 3.97 -9.99 0.66
CA ASP A 80 2.74 -9.82 1.44
C ASP A 80 2.95 -10.13 2.92
N ASN A 81 3.89 -11.03 3.25
CA ASN A 81 4.35 -11.37 4.59
C ASN A 81 5.64 -10.64 4.99
N CYS A 82 5.98 -9.52 4.34
CA CYS A 82 7.13 -8.70 4.71
C CYS A 82 7.11 -8.39 6.22
N ARG A 83 8.28 -8.51 6.86
CA ARG A 83 8.47 -8.19 8.28
C ARG A 83 8.99 -6.77 8.45
N PHE A 84 8.28 -5.98 9.23
CA PHE A 84 8.61 -4.60 9.57
C PHE A 84 9.01 -4.55 11.04
N VAL A 85 10.24 -4.12 11.31
CA VAL A 85 10.79 -4.04 12.66
C VAL A 85 11.18 -2.60 12.94
N ASP A 86 10.79 -2.09 14.09
CA ASP A 86 11.26 -0.83 14.66
C ASP A 86 11.51 -1.02 16.17
N PRO A 87 12.09 -0.05 16.89
CA PRO A 87 12.39 -0.19 18.31
C PRO A 87 11.17 -0.46 19.21
N THR A 88 9.95 -0.15 18.76
CA THR A 88 8.69 -0.36 19.50
C THR A 88 7.87 -1.54 19.02
N ASN A 89 8.10 -2.02 17.80
CA ASN A 89 7.15 -2.86 17.11
C ASN A 89 7.81 -3.88 16.17
N ASP A 90 7.16 -5.03 16.02
CA ASP A 90 7.55 -6.10 15.11
C ASP A 90 6.30 -6.66 14.44
N VAL A 91 6.09 -6.25 13.19
CA VAL A 91 4.89 -6.56 12.42
C VAL A 91 5.24 -7.44 11.24
N VAL A 92 4.59 -8.60 11.16
CA VAL A 92 4.60 -9.42 9.96
C VAL A 92 3.32 -9.18 9.17
N GLY A 93 3.49 -8.74 7.92
CA GLY A 93 2.42 -8.58 6.93
C GLY A 93 2.25 -7.15 6.42
N LEU A 94 2.37 -6.97 5.10
CA LEU A 94 2.27 -5.67 4.42
C LEU A 94 0.92 -4.98 4.67
N LYS A 95 -0.19 -5.71 4.54
CA LYS A 95 -1.53 -5.17 4.77
C LYS A 95 -1.70 -4.67 6.22
N ARG A 96 -1.11 -5.37 7.20
CA ARG A 96 -1.18 -5.00 8.63
C ARG A 96 -0.36 -3.73 8.89
N TYR A 97 0.85 -3.67 8.35
CA TYR A 97 1.71 -2.50 8.44
C TYR A 97 1.04 -1.24 7.87
N LEU A 98 0.51 -1.31 6.64
CA LEU A 98 -0.13 -0.15 6.00
C LEU A 98 -1.42 0.29 6.70
N SER A 99 -2.19 -0.67 7.24
CA SER A 99 -3.37 -0.35 8.05
C SER A 99 -3.00 0.45 9.30
N ALA A 100 -1.86 0.11 9.94
CA ALA A 100 -1.36 0.85 11.10
C ALA A 100 -0.88 2.25 10.72
N LEU A 101 -0.12 2.40 9.63
CA LEU A 101 0.36 3.71 9.20
C LEU A 101 -0.78 4.69 8.85
N ASN A 102 -1.82 4.23 8.15
CA ASN A 102 -2.94 5.06 7.71
C ASN A 102 -3.72 5.73 8.85
N ILE A 103 -3.65 5.17 10.06
CA ILE A 103 -4.36 5.70 11.24
C ILE A 103 -3.43 6.41 12.21
N LEU A 104 -2.11 6.35 12.00
CA LEU A 104 -1.14 6.78 13.01
C LEU A 104 -0.86 8.28 12.90
N PHE A 105 -0.55 8.76 11.71
CA PHE A 105 -0.14 10.15 11.45
C PHE A 105 -1.22 10.94 10.72
N ASP A 106 -1.32 12.24 11.02
CA ASP A 106 -2.08 13.18 10.22
C ASP A 106 -1.24 13.56 8.98
N PRO A 107 -1.63 13.14 7.76
CA PRO A 107 -0.83 13.37 6.56
C PRO A 107 -0.75 14.85 6.16
N LEU A 108 -1.60 15.74 6.69
CA LEU A 108 -1.55 17.18 6.41
C LEU A 108 -0.57 17.92 7.31
N ASN A 109 -0.24 17.35 8.47
CA ASN A 109 0.60 17.99 9.49
C ASN A 109 1.83 17.15 9.83
N SER A 110 2.15 16.14 9.02
CA SER A 110 3.29 15.25 9.19
C SER A 110 4.09 15.17 7.91
N SER A 111 5.40 14.99 8.04
CA SER A 111 6.32 14.99 6.92
C SER A 111 7.53 14.11 7.19
N VAL A 112 8.10 13.60 6.11
CA VAL A 112 9.33 12.82 6.04
C VAL A 112 10.25 13.52 5.05
N ASN A 113 11.47 13.81 5.46
CA ASN A 113 12.52 14.31 4.60
C ASN A 113 13.53 13.18 4.36
N LEU A 114 13.70 12.77 3.11
CA LEU A 114 14.73 11.78 2.75
C LEU A 114 16.10 12.48 2.78
N LEU A 115 17.04 11.93 3.56
CA LEU A 115 18.39 12.46 3.69
C LEU A 115 19.35 11.77 2.72
N GLY A 116 19.07 10.51 2.39
CA GLY A 116 19.78 9.75 1.37
C GLY A 116 19.29 8.32 1.31
N ILE A 117 19.44 7.69 0.15
CA ILE A 117 19.13 6.28 -0.09
C ILE A 117 20.22 5.65 -0.95
N GLN A 118 20.66 4.45 -0.59
CA GLN A 118 21.80 3.78 -1.22
C GLN A 118 21.54 2.29 -1.37
N LEU A 119 22.01 1.74 -2.49
CA LEU A 119 22.12 0.29 -2.69
C LEU A 119 23.49 -0.14 -2.15
N ILE A 120 23.50 -0.98 -1.11
CA ILE A 120 24.75 -1.46 -0.48
C ILE A 120 25.28 -2.69 -1.22
N ASP A 121 24.38 -3.58 -1.62
CA ASP A 121 24.64 -4.79 -2.40
C ASP A 121 23.37 -5.22 -3.15
N ASP A 122 23.41 -6.34 -3.87
CA ASP A 122 22.29 -6.84 -4.69
C ASP A 122 21.03 -7.20 -3.89
N SER A 123 21.08 -7.18 -2.56
CA SER A 123 19.98 -7.54 -1.66
C SER A 123 19.68 -6.52 -0.57
N THR A 124 20.50 -5.48 -0.42
CA THR A 124 20.40 -4.55 0.71
C THR A 124 20.32 -3.11 0.23
N ILE A 125 19.23 -2.43 0.58
CA ILE A 125 19.04 -0.99 0.36
C ILE A 125 18.95 -0.32 1.72
N VAL A 126 19.64 0.80 1.90
CA VAL A 126 19.57 1.58 3.14
C VAL A 126 19.12 3.01 2.86
N ALA A 127 18.40 3.61 3.80
CA ALA A 127 17.97 4.99 3.71
C ALA A 127 18.07 5.70 5.05
N ASP A 128 18.50 6.95 5.04
CA ASP A 128 18.42 7.86 6.17
C ASP A 128 17.31 8.88 5.93
N TYR A 129 16.54 9.18 6.97
CA TYR A 129 15.42 10.11 6.88
C TYR A 129 15.26 10.93 8.16
N GLU A 130 14.53 12.01 8.05
CA GLU A 130 14.04 12.80 9.19
C GLU A 130 12.52 12.85 9.13
N ALA A 131 11.83 12.47 10.21
CA ALA A 131 10.38 12.48 10.28
C ALA A 131 9.90 13.38 11.42
N GLN A 132 8.76 14.01 11.23
CA GLN A 132 8.06 14.81 12.22
C GLN A 132 6.55 14.77 11.92
N GLY A 133 5.73 15.14 12.89
CA GLY A 133 4.33 15.35 12.59
C GLY A 133 3.39 15.28 13.77
N VAL A 134 2.11 15.06 13.47
CA VAL A 134 1.05 15.00 14.47
C VAL A 134 0.39 13.63 14.39
N LEU A 135 0.24 12.96 15.53
CA LEU A 135 -0.46 11.68 15.57
C LEU A 135 -1.98 11.87 15.60
N GLN A 136 -2.73 10.96 15.00
CA GLN A 136 -4.20 10.94 15.02
C GLN A 136 -4.76 10.32 16.30
N LEU A 137 -4.28 10.77 17.46
CA LEU A 137 -4.86 10.46 18.78
C LEU A 137 -5.78 11.60 19.23
N PRO A 138 -6.72 11.37 20.17
CA PRO A 138 -7.69 12.38 20.61
C PRO A 138 -7.06 13.71 21.07
N TRP A 139 -5.86 13.66 21.65
CA TRP A 139 -5.11 14.84 22.12
C TRP A 139 -4.08 15.38 21.11
N ARG A 140 -4.06 14.86 19.87
CA ARG A 140 -3.25 15.32 18.72
C ARG A 140 -1.79 15.68 19.07
N PRO A 141 -1.04 14.72 19.62
CA PRO A 141 0.30 15.01 20.11
C PRO A 141 1.28 15.26 18.96
N LEU A 142 2.21 16.18 19.20
CA LEU A 142 3.25 16.57 18.25
C LEU A 142 4.51 15.72 18.45
N VAL A 143 4.91 15.03 17.39
CA VAL A 143 6.18 14.34 17.26
C VAL A 143 7.21 15.33 16.71
N LYS A 144 8.18 15.69 17.55
CA LYS A 144 9.31 16.55 17.14
C LYS A 144 10.15 15.85 16.06
N PRO A 145 10.90 16.60 15.23
CA PRO A 145 11.84 16.03 14.28
C PRO A 145 12.76 15.01 14.92
N TYR A 146 12.83 13.84 14.31
CA TYR A 146 13.78 12.79 14.67
C TYR A 146 14.37 12.19 13.41
N ARG A 147 15.61 11.71 13.54
CA ARG A 147 16.31 11.02 12.46
C ARG A 147 16.16 9.52 12.64
N GLY A 148 15.99 8.84 11.52
CA GLY A 148 15.96 7.40 11.46
C GLY A 148 16.81 6.85 10.34
N HIS A 149 17.18 5.59 10.49
CA HIS A 149 17.90 4.78 9.53
C HIS A 149 17.07 3.54 9.21
N ILE A 150 16.98 3.18 7.94
CA ILE A 150 16.16 2.07 7.45
C ILE A 150 17.02 1.13 6.64
N VAL A 151 16.83 -0.17 6.86
CA VAL A 151 17.41 -1.24 6.07
C VAL A 151 16.28 -2.05 5.42
N TYR A 152 16.29 -2.11 4.09
CA TYR A 152 15.42 -2.97 3.29
C TYR A 152 16.24 -4.17 2.80
N ASN A 153 15.75 -5.37 3.07
CA ASN A 153 16.34 -6.61 2.59
C ASN A 153 15.45 -7.20 1.50
N LEU A 154 16.03 -7.46 0.34
CA LEU A 154 15.38 -8.09 -0.80
C LEU A 154 15.54 -9.61 -0.73
N ASN A 155 14.51 -10.32 -1.18
CA ASN A 155 14.56 -11.76 -1.39
C ASN A 155 15.14 -12.08 -2.79
N LYS A 156 15.21 -13.37 -3.11
CA LYS A 156 15.72 -13.85 -4.41
C LYS A 156 14.86 -13.44 -5.63
N ASP A 157 13.61 -13.06 -5.40
CA ASP A 157 12.69 -12.58 -6.44
C ASP A 157 12.81 -11.06 -6.69
N GLY A 158 13.64 -10.36 -5.90
CA GLY A 158 13.78 -8.90 -5.92
C GLY A 158 12.72 -8.16 -5.11
N LEU A 159 11.94 -8.85 -4.26
CA LEU A 159 10.92 -8.24 -3.40
C LEU A 159 11.48 -7.92 -2.02
N VAL A 160 11.06 -6.82 -1.42
CA VAL A 160 11.37 -6.49 -0.03
C VAL A 160 10.69 -7.51 0.89
N GLN A 161 11.48 -8.34 1.56
CA GLN A 161 11.02 -9.32 2.55
C GLN A 161 11.10 -8.81 3.99
N LYS A 162 11.96 -7.81 4.22
CA LYS A 162 12.17 -7.23 5.55
C LYS A 162 12.53 -5.75 5.45
N GLN A 163 11.92 -4.95 6.31
CA GLN A 163 12.26 -3.56 6.55
C GLN A 163 12.56 -3.39 8.04
N GLU A 164 13.72 -2.84 8.38
CA GLU A 164 14.12 -2.57 9.76
C GLU A 164 14.41 -1.08 9.91
N GLN A 165 13.86 -0.46 10.96
CA GLN A 165 14.07 0.93 11.29
C GLN A 165 14.80 1.05 12.62
N THR A 166 15.68 2.04 12.71
CA THR A 166 16.29 2.49 13.95
C THR A 166 16.18 4.00 14.02
N TRP A 167 15.86 4.54 15.19
CA TRP A 167 15.77 5.97 15.45
C TRP A 167 16.26 6.27 16.86
N ASP A 168 16.53 7.55 17.12
CA ASP A 168 17.07 8.01 18.39
C ASP A 168 16.19 7.61 19.60
N ILE A 169 16.81 7.21 20.70
CA ILE A 169 16.13 6.79 21.93
C ILE A 169 15.31 7.94 22.53
N SER A 170 15.79 9.18 22.44
CA SER A 170 15.03 10.34 22.91
C SER A 170 13.76 10.59 22.08
N ALA A 171 13.80 10.30 20.78
CA ALA A 171 12.63 10.37 19.91
C ALA A 171 11.65 9.24 20.21
N LEU A 172 12.17 8.04 20.47
CA LEU A 172 11.41 6.91 20.95
C LEU A 172 10.70 7.23 22.28
N ASP A 173 11.41 7.78 23.27
CA ASP A 173 10.85 8.13 24.58
C ASP A 173 9.74 9.18 24.45
N ALA A 174 9.98 10.25 23.69
CA ALA A 174 8.97 11.28 23.43
C ALA A 174 7.73 10.72 22.70
N LEU A 175 7.93 9.76 21.79
CA LEU A 175 6.85 9.09 21.09
C LEU A 175 6.08 8.13 22.03
N LEU A 176 6.76 7.40 22.91
CA LEU A 176 6.12 6.51 23.88
C LEU A 176 5.35 7.27 24.98
N GLU A 177 5.91 8.38 25.48
CA GLU A 177 5.20 9.29 26.40
C GLU A 177 3.91 9.79 25.76
N THR A 178 3.95 10.01 24.45
CA THR A 178 2.80 10.44 23.68
C THR A 178 1.69 9.37 23.59
N PHE A 179 2.02 8.08 23.57
CA PHE A 179 1.06 6.97 23.55
C PHE A 179 0.58 6.55 24.95
N THR A 180 1.26 7.00 26.01
CA THR A 180 0.90 6.67 27.38
C THR A 180 -0.10 7.70 27.91
N PRO A 181 -1.34 7.32 28.26
CA PRO A 181 -2.27 8.24 28.90
C PRO A 181 -1.62 8.80 30.17
N GLY A 182 -1.63 10.13 30.33
CA GLY A 182 -1.15 10.76 31.56
C GLY A 182 -1.87 10.18 32.79
N PRO A 183 -1.25 10.23 33.99
CA PRO A 183 -1.90 9.73 35.19
C PRO A 183 -3.28 10.36 35.32
N ARG A 184 -4.30 9.51 35.43
CA ARG A 184 -5.68 9.93 35.72
C ARG A 184 -5.62 10.82 36.95
N MET A 185 -5.84 12.13 36.80
CA MET A 185 -6.10 12.98 37.95
C MET A 185 -7.44 12.53 38.52
N GLU A 186 -7.39 11.67 39.53
CA GLU A 186 -8.52 11.36 40.38
C GLU A 186 -9.01 12.71 40.94
N SER A 187 -10.17 13.16 40.48
CA SER A 187 -10.81 14.36 41.00
C SER A 187 -11.08 14.13 42.48
N ARG A 188 -10.22 14.67 43.35
CA ARG A 188 -10.57 14.85 44.76
C ARG A 188 -11.61 15.96 44.83
N SER A 189 -12.88 15.57 44.93
CA SER A 189 -13.96 16.37 45.49
C SER A 189 -15.04 15.42 45.99
#